data_AF-A0A522VWV8-F1
#
_entry.id   AF-A0A522VWV8-F1
#
_cell.length_a   1.000
_cell.length_b   1.000
_cell.length_c   1.000
_cell.angle_alpha   90.00
_cell.angle_beta   90.00
_cell.angle_gamma   90.00
#
_symmetry.space_group_name_H-M   'P 1'
#
loop_
_entity.id
_entity.type
_entity.pdbx_description
1 polymer ?
#
loop_
_entity_poly.entity_id
_entity_poly.type
_entity_poly.pdbx_seq_one_letter_code
_entity_poly.pdbx_strand_id
1 'polypeptide(L)' 'MSADRTLTVHAIWDDEARVWVATSDDVPGLATEADDMEVLVEKLKTMIPELLDANGVAHGAAVRFEIVGQRFAVAHREAA' A
#
# COMPACT_ATOMS: atom_id res chain seq x y z
N MET A 1 1.99 -1.34 25.62
CA MET A 1 2.29 -2.33 24.56
C MET A 1 0.95 -2.66 23.91
N SER A 2 0.58 -1.94 22.85
CA SER A 2 -0.67 -2.25 22.14
C SER A 2 -0.42 -3.40 21.17
N ALA A 3 -1.45 -4.24 21.02
CA ALA A 3 -1.43 -5.53 20.36
C ALA A 3 -0.89 -5.50 18.91
N ASP A 4 -0.46 -6.67 18.44
CA ASP A 4 -0.07 -7.04 17.07
C ASP A 4 -1.17 -6.66 16.03
N ARG A 5 -1.35 -5.36 15.77
CA ARG A 5 -2.29 -4.85 14.77
C ARG A 5 -1.59 -4.85 13.42
N THR A 6 -2.17 -5.55 12.45
CA THR A 6 -1.78 -5.41 11.04
C THR A 6 -2.37 -4.12 10.49
N LEU A 7 -1.53 -3.28 9.92
CA LEU A 7 -1.96 -2.06 9.23
C LEU A 7 -2.42 -2.41 7.81
N THR A 8 -3.51 -1.82 7.34
CA THR A 8 -4.03 -2.10 6.00
C THR A 8 -3.63 -0.98 5.03
N VAL A 9 -2.94 -1.34 3.94
CA VAL A 9 -2.61 -0.43 2.83
C VAL A 9 -3.50 -0.76 1.64
N HIS A 10 -4.16 0.26 1.09
CA HIS A 10 -4.95 0.14 -0.13
C HIS A 10 -4.14 0.62 -1.31
N ALA A 11 -4.04 -0.22 -2.35
CA ALA A 11 -3.37 0.13 -3.60
C ALA A 11 -4.37 0.05 -4.75
N ILE A 12 -4.52 1.14 -5.51
CA ILE A 12 -5.39 1.19 -6.69
C ILE A 12 -4.51 1.30 -7.93
N TRP A 13 -4.75 0.45 -8.92
CA TRP A 13 -4.09 0.58 -10.22
C TRP A 13 -4.67 1.77 -10.99
N ASP A 14 -3.81 2.73 -11.32
CA ASP A 14 -4.10 3.81 -12.26
C ASP A 14 -3.68 3.38 -13.67
N ASP A 15 -4.64 3.27 -14.59
CA ASP A 15 -4.38 2.81 -15.95
C ASP A 15 -3.76 3.90 -16.85
N GLU A 16 -3.99 5.18 -16.55
CA GLU A 16 -3.42 6.30 -17.28
C GLU A 16 -1.93 6.43 -16.97
N ALA A 17 -1.58 6.38 -15.68
CA ALA A 17 -0.20 6.48 -15.22
C ALA A 17 0.55 5.14 -15.25
N ARG A 18 -0.17 4.00 -15.35
CA ARG A 18 0.37 2.63 -15.28
C ARG A 18 1.14 2.36 -13.99
N VAL A 19 0.59 2.80 -12.87
CA VAL A 19 1.16 2.59 -11.55
C VAL A 19 0.09 2.18 -10.55
N TRP A 20 0.49 1.43 -9.54
CA TRP A 20 -0.23 1.26 -8.30
C TRP A 20 -0.03 2.50 -7.43
N VAL A 21 -1.12 3.10 -6.98
CA VAL A 21 -1.12 4.22 -6.02
C VAL A 21 -1.57 3.71 -4.67
N ALA A 22 -0.74 3.87 -3.64
CA ALA A 22 -0.97 3.36 -2.29
C ALA A 22 -1.30 4.46 -1.29
N THR A 23 -2.33 4.22 -0.48
CA THR A 23 -2.74 5.04 0.66
C THR A 23 -3.18 4.17 1.85
N SER A 24 -3.21 4.75 3.05
CA SER A 24 -3.68 4.04 4.24
C SER A 24 -4.18 5.01 5.30
N ASP A 25 -5.30 4.67 5.94
CA ASP A 25 -5.81 5.38 7.12
C ASP A 25 -5.01 5.03 8.39
N ASP A 26 -4.29 3.90 8.37
CA ASP A 26 -3.48 3.41 9.48
C ASP A 26 -2.07 4.02 9.52
N VAL A 27 -1.61 4.59 8.40
CA VAL A 27 -0.28 5.17 8.24
C VAL A 27 -0.42 6.64 7.82
N PRO A 28 -0.43 7.58 8.78
CA PRO A 28 -0.60 9.00 8.48
C PRO A 28 0.44 9.52 7.48
N GLY A 29 -0.03 10.19 6.43
CA GLY A 29 0.84 10.75 5.39
C GLY A 29 1.35 9.74 4.37
N LEU A 30 0.87 8.48 4.40
CA LEU A 30 1.22 7.51 3.37
C LEU A 30 0.55 7.85 2.04
N ALA A 31 1.37 8.28 1.08
CA ALA A 31 1.02 8.41 -0.33
C ALA A 31 2.26 8.06 -1.15
N THR A 32 2.22 6.97 -1.91
CA THR A 32 3.34 6.51 -2.74
C THR A 32 2.83 5.67 -3.90
N GLU A 33 3.66 5.46 -4.91
CA GLU A 33 3.29 4.71 -6.11
C GLU A 33 4.45 3.87 -6.68
N ALA A 34 4.12 2.84 -7.43
CA ALA A 34 5.07 2.07 -8.24
C ALA A 34 4.37 1.37 -9.41
N ASP A 35 5.09 1.10 -10.49
CA ASP A 35 4.61 0.38 -11.68
C ASP A 35 4.40 -1.13 -11.44
N ASP A 36 4.90 -1.65 -10.32
CA ASP A 36 4.88 -3.06 -9.96
C ASP A 36 4.52 -3.26 -8.46
N MET A 37 3.77 -4.32 -8.15
CA MET A 37 3.24 -4.55 -6.80
C MET A 37 4.36 -4.92 -5.82
N GLU A 38 5.33 -5.71 -6.25
CA GLU A 38 6.47 -6.12 -5.45
C GLU A 38 7.37 -4.92 -5.16
N VAL A 39 7.61 -4.05 -6.15
CA VAL A 39 8.32 -2.78 -5.95
C VAL A 39 7.60 -1.87 -4.95
N LEU A 40 6.26 -1.78 -5.03
CA LEU A 40 5.45 -1.02 -4.08
C LEU A 40 5.60 -1.57 -2.66
N VAL A 41 5.58 -2.90 -2.48
CA VAL A 41 5.78 -3.55 -1.18
C VAL A 41 7.15 -3.23 -0.59
N GLU A 42 8.21 -3.26 -1.39
CA GLU A 42 9.56 -2.88 -0.89
C GLU A 42 9.62 -1.42 -0.46
N LYS A 43 9.00 -0.50 -1.21
CA LYS A 43 8.89 0.91 -0.78
C LYS A 43 8.15 1.04 0.56
N LEU A 44 7.05 0.33 0.73
CA LEU A 44 6.23 0.38 1.94
C LEU A 44 6.98 -0.11 3.18
N LYS A 45 7.85 -1.13 3.05
CA LYS A 45 8.69 -1.61 4.16
C LYS A 45 9.60 -0.52 4.73
N THR A 46 10.01 0.44 3.91
CA THR A 46 10.80 1.60 4.36
C THR A 46 9.90 2.75 4.81
N MET A 47 8.91 3.13 4.01
CA MET A 47 8.11 4.33 4.28
C MET A 47 7.18 4.20 5.50
N ILE A 48 6.60 3.02 5.76
CA ILE A 48 5.66 2.83 6.86
C ILE A 48 6.29 3.17 8.22
N PRO A 49 7.42 2.56 8.64
CA PRO A 49 8.04 2.91 9.92
C PRO A 49 8.47 4.38 9.96
N GLU A 50 9.06 4.91 8.89
CA GLU A 50 9.49 6.32 8.83
C GLU A 50 8.34 7.30 9.05
N LEU A 51 7.18 7.04 8.42
CA LEU A 51 5.99 7.88 8.56
C LEU A 51 5.37 7.75 9.96
N LEU A 52 5.34 6.55 10.54
CA LEU A 52 4.83 6.39 11.90
C LEU A 52 5.70 7.13 12.92
N ASP A 53 7.03 7.01 12.80
CA ASP A 53 8.00 7.75 13.62
C ASP A 53 7.83 9.27 13.45
N ALA A 54 7.75 9.75 12.21
CA ALA A 54 7.59 11.18 11.90
C ALA A 54 6.28 11.77 12.44
N ASN A 55 5.23 10.97 12.57
CA ASN A 55 3.94 11.37 13.11
C ASN A 55 3.76 11.03 14.61
N GLY A 56 4.80 10.50 15.28
CA GLY A 56 4.75 10.17 16.71
C GLY A 56 3.78 9.03 17.05
N VAL A 57 3.49 8.15 16.09
CA VAL A 57 2.62 6.99 16.29
C VAL A 57 3.44 5.86 16.90
N ALA A 58 3.06 5.39 18.09
CA ALA A 58 3.79 4.33 18.76
C ALA A 58 3.65 2.99 18.02
N HIS A 59 4.77 2.34 17.71
CA HIS A 59 4.82 0.99 17.14
C HIS A 59 5.91 0.13 17.79
N GLY A 60 5.86 -1.18 17.54
CA GLY A 60 6.92 -2.10 17.92
C GLY A 60 8.14 -2.00 16.99
N ALA A 61 9.15 -2.84 17.27
CA ALA A 61 10.35 -2.95 16.42
C ALA A 61 10.05 -3.49 15.00
N ALA A 62 8.94 -4.20 14.83
CA ALA A 62 8.44 -4.65 13.53
C ALA A 62 7.00 -4.18 13.36
N VAL A 63 6.69 -3.67 12.17
CA VAL A 63 5.36 -3.22 11.78
C VAL A 63 4.81 -4.22 10.77
N ARG A 64 3.72 -4.90 11.13
CA ARG A 64 3.02 -5.79 10.20
C ARG A 64 2.04 -4.98 9.39
N PHE A 65 2.04 -5.20 8.07
CA PHE A 65 1.04 -4.62 7.19
C PHE A 65 0.59 -5.66 6.16
N GLU A 66 -0.61 -5.46 5.66
CA GLU A 66 -1.14 -6.11 4.48
C GLU A 66 -1.36 -5.05 3.38
N ILE A 67 -1.29 -5.48 2.13
CA ILE A 67 -1.61 -4.65 0.98
C ILE A 67 -2.78 -5.25 0.23
N VAL A 68 -3.80 -4.44 -0.03
CA VAL A 68 -4.99 -4.80 -0.80
C VAL A 68 -4.94 -4.07 -2.13
N GLY A 69 -4.62 -4.81 -3.19
CA GLY A 69 -4.61 -4.30 -4.55
C GLY A 69 -5.98 -4.36 -5.20
N GLN A 70 -6.44 -3.25 -5.77
CA GLN A 70 -7.65 -3.17 -6.59
C GLN A 70 -7.32 -2.69 -8.00
N ARG A 71 -7.72 -3.49 -9.00
CA ARG A 71 -7.62 -3.13 -10.42
C ARG A 71 -8.92 -3.49 -11.14
N PHE A 72 -9.41 -2.57 -11.97
CA PHE A 72 -10.56 -2.80 -12.84
C PHE A 72 -10.09 -3.19 -14.24
N ALA A 73 -10.76 -4.18 -14.84
CA ALA A 73 -10.47 -4.64 -16.19
C ALA A 73 -11.77 -5.06 -16.89
N VAL A 74 -11.80 -4.92 -18.21
CA VAL A 74 -12.91 -5.38 -19.06
C VAL A 74 -12.39 -6.50 -19.96
N ALA A 75 -13.07 -7.64 -19.94
CA ALA A 75 -12.80 -8.75 -20.85
C ALA A 75 -13.84 -8.78 -21.97
N HIS A 76 -13.39 -8.96 -23.22
CA HIS A 76 -14.26 -9.12 -24.38
C HIS A 76 -14.22 -10.57 -24.88
N ARG A 77 -15.37 -11.08 -25.32
CA ARG A 77 -15.46 -12.39 -25.97
C ARG A 77 -15.02 -12.26 -27.43
N GLU A 78 -14.16 -13.15 -27.89
CA GLU A 78 -13.87 -13.27 -29.33
C GLU A 78 -15.08 -13.85 -30.08
N ALA A 79 -15.48 -13.19 -31.17
CA ALA A 79 -16.50 -13.70 -32.08
C ALA A 79 -15.88 -14.81 -32.96
N ALA A 80 -16.56 -15.95 -33.04
CA ALA A 80 -16.18 -17.11 -33.85
C ALA A 80 -16.35 -16.86 -35.36
#